data_AF-B5HZ49-F1
#
_entry.id   AF-B5HZ49-F1
#
_cell.length_a   1.000
_cell.length_b   1.000
_cell.length_c   1.000
_cell.angle_alpha   90.00
_cell.angle_beta   90.00
_cell.angle_gamma   90.00
#
_symmetry.space_group_name_H-M   'P 1'
#
loop_
_entity.id
_entity.type
_entity.pdbx_description
1 polymer ?
#
loop_
_entity_poly.entity_id
_entity_poly.type
_entity_poly.pdbx_seq_one_letter_code
_entity_poly.pdbx_strand_id
1 'polypeptide(L)'
;MAVTRQEDWRMAHDGDIQGTRSGSGPTSPGEPGLRHMTSTPAARPQNLRVLEGRFVLGRVSDISAVAADTDLLALVLGPDGGAAMLRDDTAENGWAALWNGDDAHDPEATGMLSAIVAPLAAGELPVWTAASYDGDLVLVPADRLEEAVGMLRRAGHQVAM
;
A
#
# COMPACT_ATOMS: atom_id res chain seq x y z
N MET A 1 -21.36 19.74 6.52
CA MET A 1 -21.77 18.37 6.17
C MET A 1 -21.29 17.46 7.29
N ALA A 2 -22.21 16.83 7.99
CA ALA A 2 -21.91 16.02 9.17
C ALA A 2 -21.60 14.57 8.74
N VAL A 3 -20.45 14.05 9.15
CA VAL A 3 -20.12 12.62 9.06
C VAL A 3 -20.60 11.97 10.35
N THR A 4 -21.66 11.17 10.25
CA THR A 4 -22.14 10.30 11.33
C THR A 4 -21.19 9.11 11.47
N ARG A 5 -20.47 9.04 12.60
CA ARG A 5 -19.77 7.85 13.08
C ARG A 5 -20.66 7.17 14.12
N GLN A 6 -21.09 5.94 13.88
CA GLN A 6 -21.49 5.03 14.96
C GLN A 6 -21.51 3.59 14.46
N GLU A 7 -20.49 2.82 14.81
CA GLU A 7 -20.61 1.36 14.89
C GLU A 7 -19.94 0.89 16.18
N ASP A 8 -20.80 0.43 17.09
CA ASP A 8 -20.51 -0.16 18.41
C ASP A 8 -20.01 -1.61 18.23
N TRP A 9 -18.72 -1.87 18.42
CA TRP A 9 -18.22 -3.24 18.58
C TRP A 9 -18.40 -3.69 20.03
N ARG A 10 -19.49 -4.44 20.29
CA ARG A 10 -19.61 -5.26 21.51
C ARG A 10 -19.07 -6.66 21.27
N MET A 11 -17.95 -6.97 21.91
CA MET A 11 -17.52 -8.35 22.19
C MET A 11 -18.19 -8.84 23.48
N ALA A 12 -18.85 -9.99 23.43
CA ALA A 12 -18.99 -10.89 24.57
C ALA A 12 -19.27 -12.33 24.10
N HIS A 13 -18.58 -13.24 24.76
CA HIS A 13 -18.41 -14.66 24.52
C HIS A 13 -19.61 -15.55 24.85
N ASP A 14 -19.50 -16.78 24.33
CA ASP A 14 -19.70 -18.07 25.01
C ASP A 14 -21.03 -18.82 24.78
N GLY A 15 -20.89 -20.10 24.44
CA GLY A 15 -21.97 -21.08 24.57
C GLY A 15 -22.04 -22.15 23.47
N ASP A 16 -21.70 -23.38 23.88
CA ASP A 16 -22.30 -24.64 23.43
C ASP A 16 -21.84 -25.32 22.13
N ILE A 17 -20.84 -26.21 22.27
CA ILE A 17 -20.79 -27.44 21.48
C ILE A 17 -20.45 -28.63 22.38
N GLN A 18 -21.44 -29.47 22.66
CA GLN A 18 -21.26 -30.76 23.34
C GLN A 18 -21.91 -31.89 22.52
N GLY A 19 -21.10 -32.90 22.18
CA GLY A 19 -21.51 -34.27 21.85
C GLY A 19 -21.17 -34.73 20.42
N THR A 20 -20.74 -35.96 20.12
CA THR A 20 -20.34 -37.14 20.89
C THR A 20 -19.54 -38.08 19.95
N ARG A 21 -18.42 -38.60 20.45
CA ARG A 21 -17.77 -39.92 20.25
C ARG A 21 -17.78 -40.70 18.90
N SER A 22 -16.54 -41.10 18.57
CA SER A 22 -16.05 -42.44 18.20
C SER A 22 -16.05 -42.91 16.73
N GLY A 23 -14.85 -43.15 16.23
CA GLY A 23 -14.57 -43.95 15.03
C GLY A 23 -13.05 -44.11 14.81
N SER A 24 -12.47 -45.19 15.32
CA SER A 24 -11.07 -45.59 15.11
C SER A 24 -10.93 -46.33 13.78
N GLY A 25 -9.94 -45.97 12.97
CA GLY A 25 -9.54 -46.66 11.73
C GLY A 25 -8.08 -46.35 11.38
N PRO A 26 -7.35 -47.26 10.70
CA PRO A 26 -5.91 -47.34 10.77
C PRO A 26 -5.18 -46.27 9.95
N THR A 27 -4.04 -45.83 10.49
CA THR A 27 -3.07 -44.92 9.88
C THR A 27 -2.36 -45.60 8.70
N SER A 28 -2.61 -45.12 7.47
CA SER A 28 -1.69 -45.28 6.34
C SER A 28 -0.76 -44.06 6.25
N PRO A 29 0.53 -44.24 5.94
CA PRO A 29 1.48 -43.13 5.89
C PRO A 29 1.23 -42.28 4.63
N GLY A 30 0.78 -41.05 4.84
CA GLY A 30 0.62 -40.03 3.81
C GLY A 30 1.98 -39.51 3.33
N GLU A 31 2.06 -39.30 2.03
CA GLU A 31 3.18 -38.70 1.29
C GLU A 31 3.62 -37.35 1.91
N PRO A 32 4.93 -37.02 1.89
CA PRO A 32 5.39 -35.71 2.34
C PRO A 32 4.80 -34.62 1.44
N GLY A 33 3.92 -33.81 2.02
CA GLY A 33 3.25 -32.70 1.35
C GLY A 33 4.25 -31.80 0.64
N LEU A 34 4.04 -31.64 -0.68
CA LEU A 34 4.60 -30.53 -1.42
C LEU A 34 4.23 -29.25 -0.67
N ARG A 35 5.24 -28.59 -0.12
CA ARG A 35 5.13 -27.19 0.31
C ARG A 35 4.49 -26.46 -0.87
N HIS A 36 3.30 -25.91 -0.67
CA HIS A 36 2.83 -24.82 -1.53
C HIS A 36 3.91 -23.73 -1.40
N MET A 37 4.85 -23.71 -2.34
CA MET A 37 5.47 -22.46 -2.73
C MET A 37 4.27 -21.61 -3.12
N THR A 38 3.86 -20.72 -2.22
CA THR A 38 2.84 -19.72 -2.51
C THR A 38 3.31 -19.04 -3.77
N SER A 39 2.67 -19.36 -4.89
CA SER A 39 2.88 -18.63 -6.13
C SER A 39 2.59 -17.19 -5.76
N THR A 40 3.59 -16.32 -5.86
CA THR A 40 3.37 -14.90 -5.81
C THR A 40 2.18 -14.63 -6.73
N PRO A 41 1.05 -14.11 -6.22
CA PRO A 41 -0.09 -13.83 -7.08
C PRO A 41 0.45 -13.05 -8.27
N ALA A 42 0.17 -13.53 -9.49
CA ALA A 42 0.70 -12.93 -10.70
C ALA A 42 0.43 -11.42 -10.62
N ALA A 43 1.50 -10.61 -10.70
CA ALA A 43 1.40 -9.17 -10.58
C ALA A 43 0.33 -8.69 -11.56
N ARG A 44 -0.76 -8.12 -11.04
CA ARG A 44 -1.80 -7.53 -11.89
C ARG A 44 -1.18 -6.30 -12.55
N PRO A 45 -1.12 -6.23 -13.89
CA PRO A 45 -0.74 -5.02 -14.59
C PRO A 45 -1.60 -3.87 -14.08
N GLN A 46 -0.97 -2.73 -13.83
CA GLN A 46 -1.63 -1.52 -13.35
C GLN A 46 -1.18 -0.34 -14.19
N ASN A 47 -2.04 0.66 -14.29
CA ASN A 47 -1.74 1.93 -14.92
C ASN A 47 -1.32 2.89 -13.81
N LEU A 48 -0.10 3.44 -13.95
CA LEU A 48 0.42 4.47 -13.06
C LEU A 48 0.67 5.73 -13.87
N ARG A 49 0.48 6.89 -13.24
CA ARG A 49 0.88 8.18 -13.77
C ARG A 49 1.86 8.84 -12.82
N VAL A 50 2.95 9.38 -13.37
CA VAL A 50 3.85 10.25 -12.62
C VAL A 50 3.15 11.58 -12.37
N LEU A 51 3.13 12.03 -11.12
CA LEU A 51 2.60 13.34 -10.77
C LEU A 51 3.67 14.40 -11.02
N GLU A 52 3.25 15.55 -11.54
CA GLU A 52 4.14 16.69 -11.76
C GLU A 52 4.67 17.25 -10.44
N GLY A 53 5.94 17.63 -10.45
CA GLY A 53 6.61 18.29 -9.33
C GLY A 53 7.51 17.35 -8.53
N ARG A 54 8.08 17.91 -7.46
CA ARG A 54 8.88 17.17 -6.48
C ARG A 54 8.26 17.29 -5.11
N PHE A 55 8.49 16.29 -4.27
CA PHE A 55 7.88 16.23 -2.95
C PHE A 55 8.92 16.01 -1.85
N VAL A 56 8.64 16.52 -0.65
CA VAL A 56 9.52 16.39 0.51
C VAL A 56 8.76 15.73 1.64
N LEU A 57 9.38 14.70 2.23
CA LEU A 57 8.88 14.01 3.41
C LEU A 57 9.32 14.77 4.67
N GLY A 58 8.34 15.28 5.42
CA GLY A 58 8.56 15.99 6.68
C GLY A 58 7.89 15.29 7.87
N ARG A 59 8.44 15.49 9.07
CA ARG A 59 7.76 15.16 10.33
C ARG A 59 6.74 16.25 10.65
N VAL A 60 5.58 15.86 11.18
CA VAL A 60 4.48 16.76 11.53
C VAL A 60 4.42 16.93 13.04
N SER A 61 4.59 18.17 13.49
CA SER A 61 4.39 18.59 14.88
C SER A 61 3.13 19.45 15.07
N ASP A 62 2.68 20.13 14.01
CA ASP A 62 1.44 20.92 13.98
C ASP A 62 0.56 20.42 12.83
N ILE A 63 -0.44 19.61 13.19
CA ILE A 63 -1.38 19.00 12.23
C ILE A 63 -2.22 20.07 11.55
N SER A 64 -2.65 21.10 12.28
CA SER A 64 -3.55 22.12 11.75
C SER A 64 -2.87 23.00 10.71
N ALA A 65 -1.60 23.34 10.94
CA ALA A 65 -0.81 24.06 9.96
C ALA A 65 -0.62 23.25 8.67
N VAL A 66 -0.19 21.99 8.79
CA VAL A 66 0.08 21.11 7.64
C VAL A 66 -1.19 20.80 6.85
N ALA A 67 -2.31 20.55 7.53
CA ALA A 67 -3.59 20.25 6.86
C ALA A 67 -4.17 21.44 6.08
N ALA A 68 -3.74 22.66 6.38
CA ALA A 68 -4.14 23.87 5.67
C ALA A 68 -3.17 24.23 4.52
N ASP A 69 -2.05 23.52 4.40
CA ASP A 69 -1.05 23.76 3.37
C ASP A 69 -1.56 23.32 1.99
N THR A 70 -1.43 24.20 1.00
CA THR A 70 -1.88 23.95 -0.38
C THR A 70 -0.98 22.97 -1.12
N ASP A 71 0.26 22.80 -0.67
CA ASP A 71 1.23 21.87 -1.24
C ASP A 71 1.14 20.47 -0.62
N LEU A 72 0.19 20.24 0.30
CA LEU A 72 -0.02 18.94 0.92
C LEU A 72 -0.50 17.90 -0.08
N LEU A 73 0.32 16.87 -0.32
CA LEU A 73 -0.06 15.68 -1.08
C LEU A 73 -0.67 14.60 -0.17
N ALA A 74 -0.03 14.33 0.97
CA ALA A 74 -0.47 13.29 1.89
C ALA A 74 -0.06 13.58 3.33
N LEU A 75 -0.95 13.28 4.28
CA LEU A 75 -0.71 13.38 5.71
C LEU A 75 -1.06 12.04 6.38
N VAL A 76 -0.09 11.43 7.05
CA VAL A 76 -0.26 10.19 7.82
C VAL A 76 -0.02 10.49 9.29
N LEU A 77 -0.99 10.15 10.15
CA LEU A 77 -0.89 10.32 11.60
C LEU A 77 -0.61 8.97 12.25
N GLY A 78 0.60 8.82 12.80
CA GLY A 78 1.00 7.66 13.59
C GLY A 78 0.85 7.91 15.10
N PRO A 79 1.01 6.86 15.93
CA PRO A 79 0.93 6.98 17.38
C PRO A 79 2.03 7.89 17.97
N ASP A 80 3.20 7.96 17.33
CA ASP A 80 4.37 8.72 17.81
C ASP A 80 4.58 10.06 17.07
N GLY A 81 3.62 10.47 16.25
CA GLY A 81 3.70 11.68 15.44
C GLY A 81 3.24 11.46 14.00
N GLY A 82 3.16 12.55 13.23
CA GLY A 82 2.73 12.51 11.84
C GLY A 82 3.88 12.61 10.84
N ALA A 83 3.59 12.22 9.60
CA ALA A 83 4.43 12.44 8.43
C ALA A 83 3.60 13.13 7.35
N ALA A 84 4.20 14.11 6.68
CA ALA A 84 3.58 14.80 5.55
C ALA A 84 4.47 14.74 4.33
N MET A 85 3.84 14.58 3.18
CA MET A 85 4.45 14.71 1.88
C MET A 85 3.95 16.03 1.28
N LEU A 86 4.84 17.00 1.13
CA LEU A 86 4.55 18.35 0.64
C LEU A 86 5.25 18.56 -0.71
N ARG A 87 4.60 19.27 -1.64
CA ARG A 87 5.25 19.68 -2.89
C ARG A 87 6.32 20.74 -2.60
N ASP A 88 7.50 20.55 -3.16
CA ASP A 88 8.59 21.51 -3.22
C ASP A 88 9.42 21.23 -4.47
N ASP A 89 9.11 21.94 -5.55
CA ASP A 89 9.75 21.76 -6.85
C ASP A 89 11.23 22.17 -6.85
N THR A 90 11.70 22.86 -5.81
CA THR A 90 13.10 23.29 -5.66
C THR A 90 13.96 22.26 -4.93
N ALA A 91 13.36 21.21 -4.36
CA ALA A 91 14.07 20.21 -3.59
C ALA A 91 15.05 19.39 -4.48
N GLU A 92 16.35 19.52 -4.20
CA GLU A 92 17.39 18.77 -4.90
C GLU A 92 17.25 17.25 -4.68
N ASN A 93 16.94 16.85 -3.44
CA ASN A 93 16.76 15.46 -3.00
C ASN A 93 15.28 15.15 -2.71
N GLY A 94 14.39 15.60 -3.60
CA GLY A 94 12.96 15.35 -3.51
C GLY A 94 12.55 13.93 -3.91
N TRP A 95 11.26 13.66 -3.75
CA TRP A 95 10.59 12.44 -4.17
C TRP A 95 9.77 12.71 -5.42
N ALA A 96 9.68 11.73 -6.31
CA ALA A 96 8.74 11.70 -7.42
C ALA A 96 7.56 10.78 -7.05
N ALA A 97 6.34 11.22 -7.33
CA ALA A 97 5.13 10.48 -6.98
C ALA A 97 4.55 9.75 -8.20
N LEU A 98 4.18 8.49 -7.99
CA LEU A 98 3.39 7.68 -8.90
C LEU A 98 2.00 7.44 -8.31
N TRP A 99 0.98 7.54 -9.14
CA TRP A 99 -0.43 7.40 -8.78
C TRP A 99 -1.10 6.31 -9.62
N ASN A 100 -1.80 5.37 -8.99
CA ASN A 100 -2.51 4.28 -9.68
C ASN A 100 -4.05 4.40 -9.67
N GLY A 101 -4.61 5.50 -9.16
CA GLY A 101 -6.05 5.66 -8.98
C GLY A 101 -6.77 6.37 -10.14
N ASP A 102 -6.12 6.57 -11.29
CA ASP A 102 -6.80 7.08 -12.50
C ASP A 102 -7.82 6.05 -13.04
N ASP A 103 -7.57 4.76 -12.79
CA ASP A 103 -8.55 3.69 -12.94
C ASP A 103 -9.04 3.28 -11.55
N ALA A 104 -10.33 3.42 -11.28
CA ALA A 104 -10.87 3.05 -9.99
C ALA A 104 -10.73 1.53 -9.78
N HIS A 105 -10.14 1.15 -8.65
CA HIS A 105 -10.10 -0.23 -8.18
C HIS A 105 -10.91 -0.34 -6.89
N ASP A 106 -11.45 -1.52 -6.63
CA ASP A 106 -12.11 -1.79 -5.35
C ASP A 106 -11.12 -1.55 -4.19
N PRO A 107 -11.44 -0.73 -3.17
CA PRO A 107 -10.59 -0.54 -2.00
C PRO A 107 -10.23 -1.84 -1.27
N GLU A 108 -11.05 -2.90 -1.41
CA GLU A 108 -10.79 -4.22 -0.85
C GLU A 108 -9.93 -5.12 -1.76
N ALA A 109 -9.54 -4.63 -2.94
CA ALA A 109 -8.71 -5.36 -3.89
C ALA A 109 -7.33 -5.67 -3.29
N THR A 110 -7.16 -6.91 -2.89
CA THR A 110 -5.91 -7.37 -2.29
C THR A 110 -4.79 -7.46 -3.34
N GLY A 111 -3.60 -7.00 -2.96
CA GLY A 111 -2.38 -7.21 -3.72
C GLY A 111 -2.02 -6.11 -4.72
N MET A 112 -2.87 -5.09 -4.89
CA MET A 112 -2.63 -3.98 -5.83
C MET A 112 -1.35 -3.19 -5.48
N LEU A 113 -1.27 -2.64 -4.27
CA LEU A 113 -0.06 -1.96 -3.81
C LEU A 113 1.17 -2.88 -3.81
N SER A 114 1.00 -4.14 -3.43
CA SER A 114 2.11 -5.11 -3.39
C SER A 114 2.70 -5.39 -4.76
N ALA A 115 1.87 -5.40 -5.83
CA ALA A 115 2.33 -5.61 -7.19
C ALA A 115 3.25 -4.46 -7.66
N ILE A 116 3.05 -3.23 -7.14
CA ILE A 116 3.89 -2.07 -7.43
C ILE A 116 5.14 -2.06 -6.54
N VAL A 117 4.99 -2.26 -5.23
CA VAL A 117 6.10 -2.13 -4.26
C VAL A 117 7.11 -3.28 -4.38
N ALA A 118 6.67 -4.51 -4.66
CA ALA A 118 7.55 -5.67 -4.74
C ALA A 118 8.69 -5.53 -5.77
N PRO A 119 8.45 -5.15 -7.04
CA PRO A 119 9.55 -4.97 -8.01
C PRO A 119 10.49 -3.81 -7.64
N LEU A 120 9.99 -2.74 -7.01
CA LEU A 120 10.82 -1.62 -6.54
C LEU A 120 11.73 -2.07 -5.39
N ALA A 121 11.17 -2.80 -4.41
CA ALA A 121 11.93 -3.36 -3.30
C ALA A 121 12.99 -4.36 -3.76
N ALA A 122 12.68 -5.20 -4.76
CA ALA A 122 13.64 -6.12 -5.38
C ALA A 122 14.82 -5.39 -6.07
N GLY A 123 14.63 -4.12 -6.46
CA GLY A 123 15.66 -3.24 -6.99
C GLY A 123 16.31 -2.30 -5.96
N GLU A 124 16.07 -2.54 -4.66
CA GLU A 124 16.63 -1.72 -3.57
C GLU A 124 16.30 -0.23 -3.71
N LEU A 125 15.12 0.08 -4.26
CA LEU A 125 14.59 1.44 -4.29
C LEU A 125 13.89 1.75 -2.97
N PRO A 126 14.27 2.84 -2.28
CA PRO A 126 13.45 3.39 -1.20
C PRO A 126 12.06 3.73 -1.73
N VAL A 127 11.03 3.37 -0.96
CA VAL A 127 9.65 3.67 -1.28
C VAL A 127 8.97 4.27 -0.07
N TRP A 128 8.20 5.33 -0.28
CA TRP A 128 7.21 5.82 0.67
C TRP A 128 5.82 5.68 0.04
N THR A 129 4.82 5.23 0.78
CA THR A 129 3.47 5.00 0.24
C THR A 129 2.39 5.58 1.12
N ALA A 130 1.31 6.06 0.51
CA ALA A 130 0.06 6.38 1.19
C ALA A 130 -1.13 5.91 0.35
N ALA A 131 -2.02 5.13 0.95
CA ALA A 131 -3.26 4.70 0.32
C ALA A 131 -4.36 5.74 0.55
N SER A 132 -5.24 5.87 -0.43
CA SER A 132 -6.47 6.66 -0.36
C SER A 132 -7.67 5.80 -0.76
N TYR A 133 -8.83 6.42 -0.93
CA TYR A 133 -10.01 5.70 -1.41
C TYR A 133 -9.88 5.27 -2.87
N ASP A 134 -9.36 6.14 -3.74
CA ASP A 134 -9.33 5.91 -5.19
C ASP A 134 -8.09 5.14 -5.66
N GLY A 135 -7.04 5.13 -4.84
CA GLY A 135 -5.78 4.47 -5.15
C GLY A 135 -4.67 4.82 -4.18
N ASP A 136 -3.47 4.40 -4.53
CA ASP A 136 -2.24 4.51 -3.78
C ASP A 136 -1.30 5.53 -4.40
N LEU A 137 -0.69 6.34 -3.55
CA LEU A 137 0.52 7.10 -3.85
C LEU A 137 1.74 6.23 -3.55
N VAL A 138 2.63 6.11 -4.53
CA VAL A 138 3.93 5.45 -4.39
C VAL A 138 5.00 6.45 -4.76
N LEU A 139 5.83 6.83 -3.79
CA LEU A 139 6.90 7.80 -3.97
C LEU A 139 8.26 7.12 -3.96
N VAL A 140 9.11 7.52 -4.89
CA VAL A 140 10.52 7.08 -5.02
C VAL A 140 11.44 8.31 -5.03
N PRO A 141 12.75 8.17 -4.71
CA PRO A 141 13.70 9.26 -4.89
C PRO A 141 13.64 9.82 -6.32
N ALA A 142 13.54 11.14 -6.47
CA ALA A 142 13.33 11.77 -7.78
C ALA A 142 14.50 11.53 -8.75
N ASP A 143 15.71 11.43 -8.23
CA ASP A 143 16.93 11.10 -8.97
C ASP A 143 16.98 9.64 -9.46
N ARG A 144 16.13 8.76 -8.91
CA ARG A 144 15.97 7.34 -9.30
C ARG A 144 14.64 7.06 -10.00
N LEU A 145 13.90 8.09 -10.43
CA LEU A 145 12.59 7.92 -11.08
C LEU A 145 12.69 7.07 -12.35
N GLU A 146 13.65 7.32 -13.23
CA GLU A 146 13.80 6.56 -14.48
C GLU A 146 14.05 5.07 -14.23
N GLU A 147 14.86 4.77 -13.21
CA GLU A 147 15.12 3.40 -12.75
C GLU A 147 13.84 2.73 -12.26
N ALA A 148 13.06 3.41 -11.40
CA ALA A 148 11.79 2.93 -10.88
C ALA A 148 10.78 2.65 -12.01
N VAL A 149 10.63 3.58 -12.94
CA VAL A 149 9.76 3.41 -14.13
C VAL A 149 10.19 2.21 -14.96
N GLY A 150 11.49 2.03 -15.17
CA GLY A 150 12.05 0.88 -15.88
C GLY A 150 11.78 -0.46 -15.18
N MET A 151 11.81 -0.49 -13.83
CA MET A 151 11.45 -1.68 -13.05
C MET A 151 9.96 -2.01 -13.16
N LEU A 152 9.09 -1.00 -12.99
CA LEU A 152 7.65 -1.19 -13.06
C LEU A 152 7.19 -1.64 -14.44
N ARG A 153 7.73 -1.06 -15.51
CA ARG A 153 7.45 -1.51 -16.88
C ARG A 153 7.89 -2.95 -17.14
N ARG A 154 9.06 -3.36 -16.63
CA ARG A 154 9.52 -4.76 -16.72
C ARG A 154 8.65 -5.72 -15.91
N ALA A 155 8.03 -5.25 -14.83
CA ALA A 155 7.05 -6.00 -14.06
C ALA A 155 5.66 -6.08 -14.72
N GLY A 156 5.46 -5.39 -15.86
CA GLY A 156 4.22 -5.43 -16.65
C GLY A 156 3.27 -4.25 -16.42
N HIS A 157 3.64 -3.25 -15.61
CA HIS A 157 2.84 -2.05 -15.41
C HIS A 157 2.97 -1.08 -16.58
N GLN A 158 1.91 -0.30 -16.83
CA GLN A 158 1.95 0.85 -17.71
C GLN A 158 2.24 2.09 -16.87
N VAL A 159 3.23 2.88 -17.27
CA VAL A 159 3.60 4.11 -16.55
C VAL A 159 3.59 5.28 -17.53
N ALA A 160 2.62 6.16 -17.36
CA ALA A 160 2.53 7.46 -18.02
C ALA A 160 3.40 8.47 -17.28
N MET A 161 4.12 9.30 -18.06
CA MET A 161 4.99 10.35 -17.54
C MET A 161 4.23 11.67 -17.43
#